data_AF-A0A0K2RQQ9-F1
#
_entry.id   AF-A0A0K2RQQ9-F1
#
_cell.length_a   1.000
_cell.length_b   1.000
_cell.length_c   1.000
_cell.angle_alpha   90.00
_cell.angle_beta   90.00
_cell.angle_gamma   90.00
#
_symmetry.space_group_name_H-M   'P 1'
#
loop_
_entity.id
_entity.type
_entity.pdbx_description
1 polymer ?
#
loop_
_entity_poly.entity_id
_entity_poly.type
_entity_poly.pdbx_seq_one_letter_code
_entity_poly.pdbx_strand_id
1 'polypeptide(L)'
;MAVGVVPDTALAEAAGLEIRNGIVVDASLRTSSPDVFAAGDVANALHPFTGEHHRSEHWSNALNGGKVAAKAMLGQDAMLDVVPYFYTDQFDVSMEYWDIPRSRQVPCPSSAARWRKTPSSRSGYGMAPSWRA
;
A
#
# COMPACT_ATOMS: atom_id res chain seq x y z
N MET A 1 -22.29 -9.93 3.01
CA MET A 1 -21.94 -9.63 1.60
C MET A 1 -20.61 -8.90 1.60
N ALA A 2 -19.73 -9.17 0.64
CA ALA A 2 -18.42 -8.54 0.53
C ALA A 2 -18.38 -7.65 -0.72
N VAL A 3 -18.72 -6.36 -0.55
CA VAL A 3 -18.85 -5.37 -1.64
C VAL A 3 -17.88 -4.20 -1.50
N GLY A 4 -16.85 -4.37 -0.66
CA GLY A 4 -15.89 -3.33 -0.29
C GLY A 4 -15.79 -3.15 1.22
N VAL A 5 -14.84 -2.32 1.64
CA VAL A 5 -14.60 -1.92 3.03
C VAL A 5 -14.63 -0.40 3.16
N VAL A 6 -15.07 0.07 4.32
CA VAL A 6 -15.08 1.49 4.69
C VAL A 6 -13.95 1.69 5.70
N PRO A 7 -13.03 2.67 5.50
CA PRO A 7 -11.96 2.94 6.45
C PRO A 7 -12.53 3.43 7.79
N ASP A 8 -11.97 2.98 8.90
CA ASP A 8 -12.37 3.43 10.24
C ASP A 8 -11.69 4.77 10.57
N THR A 9 -12.40 5.87 10.30
CA THR A 9 -11.90 7.24 10.45
C THR A 9 -12.46 7.98 11.66
N ALA A 10 -13.32 7.35 12.47
CA ALA A 10 -14.07 8.04 13.52
C ALA A 10 -13.18 8.77 14.54
N LEU A 11 -12.06 8.15 14.93
CA LEU A 11 -11.09 8.76 15.86
C LEU A 11 -10.40 9.98 15.23
N ALA A 12 -10.02 9.87 13.96
CA ALA A 12 -9.32 10.93 13.24
C ALA A 12 -10.24 12.13 12.97
N GLU A 13 -11.51 11.86 12.66
CA GLU A 13 -12.56 12.89 12.55
C GLU A 13 -12.77 13.63 13.86
N ALA A 14 -12.89 12.89 14.97
CA ALA A 14 -13.03 13.47 16.30
C ALA A 14 -11.81 14.31 16.72
N ALA A 15 -10.62 13.95 16.24
CA ALA A 15 -9.39 14.69 16.44
C ALA A 15 -9.22 15.91 15.49
N GLY A 16 -10.15 16.13 14.57
CA GLY A 16 -10.09 17.25 13.60
C GLY A 16 -9.06 17.05 12.49
N LEU A 17 -8.68 15.80 12.19
CA LEU A 17 -7.78 15.50 11.09
C LEU A 17 -8.48 15.58 9.74
N GLU A 18 -7.72 15.85 8.67
CA GLU A 18 -8.28 15.87 7.33
C GLU A 18 -8.62 14.45 6.85
N ILE A 19 -9.86 14.24 6.40
CA ILE A 19 -10.37 12.97 5.91
C ILE A 19 -10.85 13.10 4.48
N ARG A 20 -10.45 12.15 3.62
CA ARG A 20 -10.87 12.06 2.22
C ARG A 20 -10.81 10.60 1.78
N ASN A 21 -11.91 9.86 1.94
CA ASN A 21 -11.92 8.39 1.71
C ASN A 21 -10.75 7.69 2.43
N GLY A 22 -10.54 8.01 3.73
CA GLY A 22 -9.37 7.65 4.53
C GLY A 22 -8.69 8.87 5.16
N ILE A 23 -7.79 8.67 6.10
CA ILE A 23 -7.02 9.75 6.75
C ILE A 23 -6.01 10.30 5.75
N VAL A 24 -6.08 11.59 5.45
CA VAL A 24 -5.17 12.24 4.50
C VAL A 24 -3.79 12.32 5.13
N VAL A 25 -2.78 11.78 4.42
CA VAL A 25 -1.39 11.84 4.85
C VAL A 25 -0.45 12.19 3.71
N ASP A 26 0.67 12.84 4.04
CA ASP A 26 1.74 13.11 3.08
C ASP A 26 2.53 11.84 2.70
N ALA A 27 3.55 11.98 1.86
CA ALA A 27 4.39 10.86 1.43
C ALA A 27 5.20 10.22 2.59
N SER A 28 5.38 10.94 3.70
CA SER A 28 6.02 10.47 4.94
C SER A 28 5.01 9.90 5.94
N LEU A 29 3.73 9.78 5.55
CA LEU A 29 2.61 9.30 6.36
C LEU A 29 2.25 10.19 7.56
N ARG A 30 2.58 11.47 7.49
CA ARG A 30 2.16 12.50 8.46
C ARG A 30 0.77 13.00 8.12
N THR A 31 -0.07 13.12 9.14
CA THR A 31 -1.42 13.71 9.00
C THR A 31 -1.34 15.23 9.01
N SER A 32 -2.50 15.91 9.02
CA SER A 32 -2.58 17.35 9.24
C SER A 32 -2.06 17.81 10.62
N SER A 33 -1.90 16.89 11.59
CA SER A 33 -1.26 17.15 12.88
C SER A 33 0.17 16.59 12.88
N PRO A 34 1.18 17.38 13.31
CA PRO A 34 2.59 16.98 13.21
C PRO A 34 2.96 15.77 14.11
N ASP A 35 2.19 15.55 15.18
CA ASP A 35 2.42 14.46 16.13
C ASP A 35 1.60 13.20 15.83
N VAL A 36 0.78 13.22 14.77
CA VAL A 36 -0.11 12.12 14.41
C VAL A 36 0.20 11.60 13.02
N PHE A 37 0.31 10.28 12.92
CA PHE A 37 0.65 9.54 11.72
C PHE A 37 -0.41 8.47 11.45
N ALA A 38 -0.65 8.16 10.19
CA ALA A 38 -1.56 7.08 9.80
C ALA A 38 -0.91 6.19 8.73
N ALA A 39 -1.02 4.88 8.88
CA ALA A 39 -0.46 3.89 7.96
C ALA A 39 -1.42 2.71 7.76
N GLY A 40 -1.25 1.99 6.65
CA GLY A 40 -2.10 0.85 6.28
C GLY A 40 -3.39 1.27 5.57
N ASP A 41 -4.42 0.44 5.67
CA ASP A 41 -5.63 0.53 4.86
C ASP A 41 -6.45 1.80 5.09
N VAL A 42 -6.29 2.45 6.25
CA VAL A 42 -6.97 3.69 6.62
C VAL A 42 -6.30 4.92 6.01
N ALA A 43 -5.03 4.83 5.62
CA ALA A 43 -4.22 5.96 5.16
C ALA A 43 -4.48 6.25 3.68
N ASN A 44 -4.92 7.46 3.38
CA ASN A 44 -4.98 8.00 2.04
C ASN A 44 -3.67 8.77 1.75
N ALA A 45 -2.64 8.03 1.34
CA ALA A 45 -1.28 8.53 1.23
C ALA A 45 -1.02 9.27 -0.08
N LEU A 46 -0.27 10.37 -0.01
CA LEU A 46 0.22 11.08 -1.18
C LEU A 46 1.28 10.23 -1.90
N HIS A 47 0.98 9.80 -3.11
CA HIS A 47 1.88 8.95 -3.88
C HIS A 47 2.92 9.82 -4.62
N PRO A 48 4.23 9.63 -4.38
CA PRO A 48 5.26 10.56 -4.85
C PRO A 48 5.40 10.58 -6.38
N PHE A 49 5.07 9.49 -7.06
CA PHE A 49 5.18 9.39 -8.52
C PHE A 49 4.00 10.01 -9.27
N THR A 50 2.83 10.12 -8.65
CA THR A 50 1.61 10.63 -9.30
C THR A 50 1.22 12.01 -8.80
N GLY A 51 1.70 12.41 -7.62
CA GLY A 51 1.27 13.64 -6.95
C GLY A 51 -0.18 13.59 -6.46
N GLU A 52 -0.80 12.41 -6.44
CA GLU A 52 -2.19 12.20 -6.07
C GLU A 52 -2.30 11.34 -4.81
N HIS A 53 -3.37 11.56 -4.04
CA HIS A 53 -3.67 10.74 -2.87
C HIS A 53 -4.34 9.43 -3.29
N HIS A 54 -3.81 8.32 -2.79
CA HIS A 54 -4.37 6.99 -3.01
C HIS A 54 -4.41 6.17 -1.72
N ARG A 55 -5.52 5.46 -1.50
CA ARG A 55 -5.69 4.52 -0.40
C ARG A 55 -5.50 3.10 -0.91
N SER A 56 -4.58 2.35 -0.30
CA SER A 56 -4.23 0.99 -0.71
C SER A 56 -4.57 -0.01 0.41
N GLU A 57 -5.46 -0.94 0.09
CA GLU A 57 -5.98 -1.99 0.99
C GLU A 57 -5.19 -3.29 0.84
N HIS A 58 -3.87 -3.20 0.80
CA HIS A 58 -3.00 -4.35 0.54
C HIS A 58 -1.93 -4.53 1.61
N TRP A 59 -1.62 -5.80 1.88
CA TRP A 59 -0.61 -6.21 2.85
C TRP A 59 0.76 -5.55 2.61
N SER A 60 1.19 -5.41 1.36
CA SER A 60 2.47 -4.77 1.02
C SER A 60 2.49 -3.29 1.39
N ASN A 61 1.36 -2.59 1.21
CA ASN A 61 1.17 -1.21 1.65
C ASN A 61 1.26 -1.10 3.17
N ALA A 62 0.54 -1.95 3.92
CA ALA A 62 0.61 -1.95 5.38
C ALA A 62 2.04 -2.24 5.89
N LEU A 63 2.74 -3.20 5.29
CA LEU A 63 4.11 -3.56 5.67
C LEU A 63 5.11 -2.43 5.41
N ASN A 64 5.06 -1.80 4.23
CA ASN A 64 6.01 -0.76 3.86
C ASN A 64 5.65 0.58 4.51
N GLY A 65 4.37 0.93 4.55
CA GLY A 65 3.88 2.14 5.20
C GLY A 65 4.20 2.15 6.70
N GLY A 66 4.05 1.03 7.42
CA GLY A 66 4.43 0.97 8.83
C GLY A 66 5.91 1.31 9.07
N LYS A 67 6.82 0.86 8.20
CA LYS A 67 8.26 1.19 8.29
C LYS A 67 8.53 2.67 8.01
N VAL A 68 7.87 3.25 7.02
CA VAL A 68 8.01 4.68 6.67
C VAL A 68 7.49 5.55 7.81
N ALA A 69 6.30 5.27 8.33
CA ALA A 69 5.73 6.01 9.45
C ALA A 69 6.65 5.98 10.68
N ALA A 70 7.20 4.80 11.03
CA ALA A 70 8.13 4.68 12.14
C ALA A 70 9.41 5.52 11.94
N LYS A 71 9.98 5.54 10.74
CA LYS A 71 11.14 6.40 10.43
C LYS A 71 10.79 7.88 10.50
N ALA A 72 9.62 8.26 10.00
CA ALA A 72 9.15 9.65 10.02
C ALA A 72 8.87 10.15 11.45
N MET A 73 8.37 9.28 12.34
CA MET A 73 8.24 9.55 13.78
C MET A 73 9.60 9.76 14.47
N LEU A 74 10.64 9.06 14.01
CA LEU A 74 12.02 9.23 14.48
C LEU A 74 12.73 10.44 13.88
N GLY A 75 12.02 11.28 13.10
CA GLY A 75 12.59 12.46 12.45
C GLY A 75 13.52 12.13 11.27
N GLN A 76 13.51 10.88 10.78
CA GLN A 76 14.30 10.48 9.62
C GLN A 76 13.55 10.83 8.33
N ASP A 77 14.31 11.14 7.28
CA ASP A 77 13.75 11.32 5.94
C ASP A 77 13.36 9.96 5.36
N ALA A 78 12.05 9.76 5.18
CA ALA A 78 11.49 8.52 4.67
C ALA A 78 10.18 8.81 3.94
N MET A 79 10.03 8.23 2.76
CA MET A 79 8.84 8.36 1.94
C MET A 79 8.35 6.99 1.49
N LEU A 80 7.04 6.87 1.24
CA LEU A 80 6.43 5.68 0.67
C LEU A 80 6.57 5.70 -0.87
N ASP A 81 7.76 5.35 -1.37
CA ASP A 81 8.14 5.34 -2.78
C ASP A 81 8.18 3.94 -3.41
N VAL A 82 7.52 2.97 -2.77
CA VAL A 82 7.46 1.60 -3.27
C VAL A 82 6.33 1.46 -4.28
N VAL A 83 6.62 0.84 -5.43
CA VAL A 83 5.60 0.50 -6.43
C VAL A 83 4.57 -0.46 -5.79
N PRO A 84 3.27 -0.10 -5.78
CA PRO A 84 2.23 -0.94 -5.21
C PRO A 84 2.26 -2.36 -5.78
N TYR A 85 2.17 -3.35 -4.88
CA TYR A 85 2.20 -4.76 -5.21
C TYR A 85 1.00 -5.48 -4.62
N PHE A 86 0.31 -6.26 -5.44
CA PHE A 86 -0.72 -7.19 -4.99
C PHE A 86 -0.54 -8.58 -5.56
N TYR A 87 -1.08 -9.55 -4.84
CA TYR A 87 -1.22 -10.91 -5.32
C TYR A 87 -2.57 -11.48 -4.91
N THR A 88 -3.03 -12.46 -5.66
CA THR A 88 -4.18 -13.28 -5.29
C THR A 88 -3.89 -14.72 -5.68
N ASP A 89 -4.31 -15.64 -4.83
CA ASP A 89 -4.34 -17.06 -5.11
C ASP A 89 -5.80 -17.48 -5.26
N GLN A 90 -6.15 -18.04 -6.42
CA GLN A 90 -7.46 -18.58 -6.70
C GLN A 90 -7.28 -20.01 -7.21
N PHE A 91 -7.66 -20.99 -6.40
CA PHE A 91 -7.45 -22.42 -6.68
C PHE A 91 -5.96 -22.73 -6.96
N ASP A 92 -5.67 -23.33 -8.11
CA ASP A 92 -4.33 -23.69 -8.59
C ASP A 92 -3.65 -22.54 -9.36
N VAL A 93 -4.14 -21.31 -9.25
CA VAL A 93 -3.61 -20.15 -9.96
C VAL A 93 -3.18 -19.07 -8.99
N SER A 94 -1.90 -18.71 -9.07
CA SER A 94 -1.30 -17.56 -8.39
C SER A 94 -1.10 -16.42 -9.38
N MET A 95 -1.53 -15.22 -8.98
CA MET A 95 -1.48 -14.01 -9.77
C MET A 95 -0.77 -12.92 -8.99
N GLU A 96 0.18 -12.23 -9.62
CA GLU A 96 0.99 -11.17 -9.03
C GLU A 96 0.95 -9.94 -9.95
N TYR A 97 0.86 -8.74 -9.38
CA TYR A 97 0.78 -7.49 -10.13
C TYR A 97 1.50 -6.35 -9.42
N TRP A 98 2.24 -5.56 -10.21
CA TRP A 98 2.92 -4.33 -9.79
C TRP A 98 2.49 -3.19 -10.71
N ASP A 99 1.94 -2.13 -10.14
CA ASP A 99 1.57 -0.94 -10.92
C ASP A 99 1.35 0.29 -10.05
N ILE A 100 1.42 1.45 -10.70
CA ILE A 100 1.10 2.74 -10.11
C ILE A 100 -0.33 3.10 -10.55
N PRO A 101 -1.24 3.44 -9.63
CA PRO A 101 -2.58 3.88 -10.00
C PRO A 101 -2.48 5.07 -10.96
N ARG A 102 -3.06 4.93 -12.16
CA ARG A 102 -2.92 5.89 -13.26
C ARG A 102 -3.46 7.27 -12.86
N SER A 103 -2.59 8.28 -12.81
CA SER A 103 -2.98 9.65 -13.13
C SER A 103 -2.84 9.84 -14.65
N ARG A 104 -3.65 10.73 -15.24
CA ARG A 104 -3.91 10.81 -16.70
C ARG A 104 -2.68 11.13 -17.59
N GLN A 105 -1.48 11.28 -17.03
CA GLN A 105 -0.35 11.93 -17.71
C GLN A 105 1.06 11.35 -17.47
N VAL A 106 1.24 10.21 -16.77
CA VAL A 106 2.60 9.65 -16.56
C VAL A 106 2.73 8.25 -17.21
N PRO A 107 3.58 8.09 -18.24
CA PRO A 107 3.95 6.77 -18.74
C PRO A 107 4.78 6.02 -17.68
N CYS A 108 4.27 4.88 -17.19
CA CYS A 108 4.99 4.04 -16.23
C CYS A 108 5.93 3.07 -16.99
N PRO A 109 7.23 2.98 -16.65
CA PRO A 109 8.16 2.06 -17.33
C PRO A 109 8.03 0.59 -16.92
N SER A 110 7.31 0.26 -15.83
CA SER A 110 7.49 -1.01 -15.10
C SER A 110 6.21 -1.72 -14.64
N SER A 111 5.03 -1.39 -15.18
CA SER A 111 3.81 -2.16 -14.88
C SER A 111 4.01 -3.61 -15.31
N ALA A 112 3.95 -4.55 -14.37
CA ALA A 112 4.24 -5.97 -14.60
C ALA A 112 3.17 -6.85 -13.96
N ALA A 113 2.70 -7.84 -14.72
CA ALA A 113 1.78 -8.86 -14.25
C ALA A 113 2.39 -10.24 -14.47
N ARG A 114 2.23 -11.15 -13.52
CA ARG A 114 2.74 -12.51 -13.59
C ARG A 114 1.70 -13.52 -13.13
N TRP A 115 1.62 -14.63 -13.86
CA TRP A 115 0.65 -15.71 -13.64
C TRP A 115 1.41 -17.03 -13.56
N ARG A 116 1.12 -17.84 -12.54
CA ARG A 116 1.69 -19.18 -12.38
C ARG A 116 0.61 -20.17 -11.96
N LYS A 117 0.62 -21.35 -12.57
CA LYS A 117 -0.08 -22.50 -12.00
C LYS A 117 0.72 -23.05 -10.82
N THR A 118 0.11 -23.16 -9.66
CA THR A 118 0.67 -23.92 -8.54
C THR A 118 0.53 -25.42 -8.88
N PRO A 119 1.62 -26.20 -8.87
CA PRO A 119 1.52 -27.64 -9.11
C PRO A 119 0.57 -28.27 -8.08
N SER A 120 -0.35 -29.12 -8.53
CA SER A 120 -1.41 -29.75 -7.72
C SER A 120 -0.92 -30.71 -6.62
N SER A 121 0.37 -30.72 -6.31
CA SER A 121 0.97 -31.52 -5.24
C SER A 121 2.12 -30.76 -4.56
N ARG A 122 1.81 -29.91 -3.59
CA ARG A 122 2.77 -29.54 -2.54
C ARG A 122 2.08 -29.56 -1.18
N SER A 123 2.13 -30.72 -0.53
CA SER A 123 2.26 -30.71 0.93
C SER A 123 3.62 -30.11 1.25
N GLY A 124 3.66 -28.93 1.85
CA GLY A 124 4.88 -28.35 2.39
C GLY A 124 5.05 -26.86 2.09
N TYR A 125 4.89 -26.06 3.14
CA TYR A 125 5.53 -24.74 3.25
C TYR A 125 7.02 -24.89 2.88
N GLY A 126 7.44 -24.29 1.77
CA GLY A 126 8.80 -24.45 1.24
C GLY A 126 9.25 -23.20 0.50
N MET A 127 9.96 -22.34 1.25
CA MET A 127 10.93 -21.30 0.90
C MET A 127 10.70 -20.37 -0.31
N ALA A 128 10.82 -19.08 -0.02
CA ALA A 128 10.90 -17.97 -0.96
C ALA A 128 12.04 -18.13 -1.99
N PRO A 129 11.84 -17.77 -3.27
CA PRO A 129 12.94 -17.62 -4.20
C PRO A 129 13.73 -16.34 -3.85
N SER A 130 15.05 -16.46 -3.79
CA SER A 130 15.98 -15.35 -3.64
C SER A 130 15.93 -14.43 -4.88
N TRP A 131 15.67 -13.15 -4.64
CA TRP A 131 15.74 -12.10 -5.66
C TRP A 131 17.19 -11.65 -5.82
N ARG A 132 17.76 -11.79 -7.02
CA ARG A 132 18.90 -10.96 -7.45
C ARG A 132 18.38 -9.90 -8.41
N ALA A 133 18.96 -8.71 -8.25
CA ALA A 133 18.70 -7.46 -8.95
C ALA A 133 18.80 -7.58 -10.48
#